data_AF-A0A355Q8T6-F1
#
_entry.id   AF-A0A355Q8T6-F1
#
_cell.length_a   1.000
_cell.length_b   1.000
_cell.length_c   1.000
_cell.angle_alpha   90.00
_cell.angle_beta   90.00
_cell.angle_gamma   90.00
#
_symmetry.space_group_name_H-M   'P 1'
#
loop_
_entity.id
_entity.type
_entity.pdbx_description
1 polymer ?
#
loop_
_entity_poly.entity_id
_entity_poly.type
_entity_poly.pdbx_seq_one_letter_code
_entity_poly.pdbx_strand_id
1 'polypeptide(L)'
;RPEVRTRANAGIGASIGMAFGGAFFIAPFLGGFAGLSGIFGLITLMATVGLMILWRFVPEPENQSRTPNTPTLEMIKSVLVLPSIRTIDFGAFVCSTGLSAVFFMIPIQLAEQGWISSELWQIYLPML
;
A
#
# COMPACT_ATOMS: atom_id res chain seq x y z
N ARG A 1 -4.53 15.59 -19.16
CA ARG A 1 -3.12 15.75 -19.60
C ARG A 1 -2.26 14.71 -18.88
N PRO A 2 -1.38 13.97 -19.57
CA PRO A 2 -0.61 12.85 -19.01
C PRO A 2 0.30 13.26 -17.83
N GLU A 3 0.89 14.46 -17.87
CA GLU A 3 1.77 14.99 -16.81
C GLU A 3 1.11 15.07 -15.42
N VAL A 4 -0.19 15.39 -15.38
CA VAL A 4 -0.96 15.45 -14.12
C VAL A 4 -1.14 14.04 -13.55
N ARG A 5 -1.29 13.02 -14.40
CA ARG A 5 -1.45 11.62 -13.97
C ARG A 5 -0.15 11.06 -13.41
N THR A 6 0.98 11.35 -14.05
CA THR A 6 2.31 10.93 -13.56
C THR A 6 2.64 11.62 -12.23
N ARG A 7 2.40 12.93 -12.11
CA ARG A 7 2.63 13.67 -10.85
C ARG A 7 1.70 13.20 -9.74
N ALA A 8 0.44 12.92 -10.04
CA ALA A 8 -0.50 12.37 -9.07
C ALA A 8 -0.07 10.97 -8.60
N ASN A 9 0.32 10.07 -9.50
CA ASN A 9 0.78 8.73 -9.13
C ASN A 9 2.08 8.77 -8.31
N ALA A 10 3.01 9.68 -8.62
CA ALA A 10 4.22 9.88 -7.81
C ALA A 10 3.87 10.39 -6.40
N GLY A 11 2.89 11.31 -6.29
CA GLY A 11 2.38 11.78 -5.01
C GLY A 11 1.75 10.67 -4.18
N ILE A 12 0.97 9.78 -4.80
CA ILE A 12 0.39 8.60 -4.14
C ILE A 12 1.51 7.71 -3.59
N GLY A 13 2.51 7.37 -4.42
CA GLY A 13 3.65 6.54 -3.99
C GLY A 13 4.42 7.14 -2.81
N ALA A 14 4.75 8.43 -2.89
CA ALA A 14 5.44 9.14 -1.81
C ALA A 14 4.62 9.19 -0.51
N SER A 15 3.30 9.38 -0.61
CA SER A 15 2.41 9.39 0.55
C SER A 15 2.32 8.01 1.22
N ILE A 16 2.28 6.93 0.44
CA ILE A 16 2.26 5.55 0.95
C ILE A 16 3.57 5.24 1.67
N GLY A 17 4.72 5.58 1.08
CA GLY A 17 6.03 5.38 1.72
C GLY A 17 6.17 6.12 3.05
N MET A 18 5.80 7.41 3.09
CA MET A 18 5.80 8.18 4.33
C MET A 18 4.86 7.60 5.39
N ALA A 19 3.67 7.14 4.99
CA ALA A 19 2.73 6.50 5.92
C ALA A 19 3.29 5.20 6.50
N PHE A 20 3.93 4.36 5.67
CA PHE A 20 4.57 3.12 6.13
C PHE A 20 5.74 3.41 7.09
N GLY A 21 6.62 4.36 6.76
CA GLY A 21 7.73 4.75 7.64
C GLY A 21 7.22 5.26 9.00
N GLY A 22 6.19 6.11 8.99
CA GLY A 22 5.54 6.58 10.22
C GLY A 22 4.89 5.45 11.03
N ALA A 23 4.25 4.49 10.35
CA ALA A 23 3.62 3.35 11.01
C ALA A 23 4.63 2.46 11.75
N PHE A 24 5.79 2.17 11.15
CA PHE A 24 6.85 1.39 11.80
C PHE A 24 7.47 2.10 13.01
N PHE A 25 7.52 3.43 13.01
CA PHE A 25 7.98 4.21 14.17
C PHE A 25 6.98 4.19 15.32
N ILE A 26 5.67 4.30 15.01
CA ILE A 26 4.60 4.38 16.00
C ILE A 26 4.25 2.98 16.58
N ALA A 27 4.41 1.92 15.79
CA ALA A 27 3.99 0.56 16.15
C ALA A 27 4.63 -0.01 17.43
N PRO A 28 5.96 0.09 17.68
CA PRO A 28 6.58 -0.40 18.92
C PRO A 28 6.10 0.35 20.15
N PHE A 29 5.92 1.68 20.02
CA PHE A 29 5.46 2.52 21.12
C PHE A 29 4.03 2.20 21.52
N LEU A 30 3.14 2.02 20.54
CA LEU A 30 1.76 1.60 20.82
C LEU A 30 1.66 0.15 21.32
N GLY A 31 2.45 -0.75 20.74
CA GLY A 31 2.49 -2.16 21.14
C GLY A 31 2.94 -2.35 22.59
N GLY A 32 3.91 -1.55 23.05
CA GLY A 32 4.40 -1.60 24.43
C GLY A 32 3.43 -1.01 25.47
N PHE A 33 2.72 0.07 25.16
CA PHE A 33 1.87 0.79 26.13
C PHE A 33 0.38 0.39 26.10
N ALA A 34 -0.19 0.14 24.92
CA ALA A 34 -1.63 -0.02 24.73
C ALA A 34 -2.03 -1.40 24.18
N GLY A 35 -1.04 -2.27 23.93
CA GLY A 35 -1.23 -3.62 23.40
C GLY A 35 -2.00 -3.63 22.08
N LEU A 36 -2.67 -4.76 21.79
CA LEU A 36 -3.41 -4.94 20.55
C LEU A 36 -4.61 -3.99 20.43
N SER A 37 -5.26 -3.65 21.55
CA SER A 37 -6.45 -2.79 21.57
C SER A 37 -6.15 -1.35 21.15
N GLY A 38 -5.01 -0.78 21.56
CA GLY A 38 -4.60 0.57 21.16
C GLY A 38 -4.33 0.69 19.66
N ILE A 39 -3.75 -0.35 19.05
CA ILE A 39 -3.50 -0.41 17.60
C ILE A 39 -4.83 -0.41 16.84
N PHE A 40 -5.79 -1.26 17.24
CA PHE A 40 -7.11 -1.29 16.62
C PHE A 40 -7.87 0.03 16.79
N GLY A 41 -7.76 0.68 17.95
CA GLY A 41 -8.34 2.00 18.19
C GLY A 41 -7.78 3.07 17.26
N LEU A 42 -6.45 3.10 17.08
CA LEU A 42 -5.79 4.05 16.18
C LEU A 42 -6.19 3.82 14.71
N ILE A 43 -6.23 2.56 14.27
CA ILE A 43 -6.66 2.20 12.90
C ILE A 43 -8.10 2.66 12.69
N THR A 44 -8.98 2.43 13.66
CA THR A 44 -10.40 2.82 13.58
C THR A 44 -10.54 4.34 13.49
N LEU A 45 -9.77 5.08 14.29
CA LEU A 45 -9.75 6.55 14.23
C LEU A 45 -9.27 7.06 12.87
N MET A 46 -8.15 6.53 12.36
CA MET A 46 -7.62 6.89 11.05
C MET A 46 -8.58 6.55 9.89
N ALA A 47 -9.20 5.37 9.94
CA ALA A 47 -10.19 4.96 8.95
C ALA A 47 -11.44 5.87 8.97
N THR A 48 -11.92 6.23 10.17
CA THR A 48 -13.07 7.13 10.33
C THR A 48 -12.77 8.53 9.78
N VAL A 49 -11.57 9.07 10.06
CA VAL A 49 -11.11 10.34 9.49
C VAL A 49 -11.02 10.25 7.97
N GLY A 50 -10.49 9.15 7.42
CA GLY A 50 -10.43 8.91 5.98
C GLY A 50 -11.82 8.90 5.32
N LEU A 51 -12.80 8.25 5.96
CA LEU A 51 -14.19 8.24 5.49
C LEU A 51 -14.83 9.63 5.54
N MET A 52 -14.61 10.40 6.61
CA MET A 52 -15.11 11.78 6.69
C MET A 52 -14.51 12.66 5.58
N ILE A 53 -13.22 12.52 5.30
CA ILE A 53 -12.56 13.27 4.23
C ILE A 53 -13.15 12.88 2.88
N LEU A 54 -13.31 11.58 2.62
CA LEU A 54 -13.92 11.06 1.39
C LEU A 54 -15.30 11.69 1.15
N TRP A 55 -16.18 11.63 2.14
CA TRP A 55 -17.54 12.17 2.00
C TRP A 55 -17.60 13.69 1.87
N ARG A 56 -16.67 14.43 2.48
CA ARG A 56 -16.72 15.90 2.46
C ARG A 56 -15.98 16.53 1.30
N PHE A 57 -14.89 15.93 0.86
CA PHE A 57 -13.93 16.55 -0.08
C PHE A 57 -13.86 15.88 -1.45
N VAL A 58 -14.37 14.65 -1.62
CA VAL A 58 -14.35 13.99 -2.94
C VAL A 58 -15.69 14.24 -3.64
N PRO A 59 -15.76 15.19 -4.59
CA PRO A 59 -16.96 15.39 -5.40
C PRO A 59 -17.20 14.18 -6.29
N GLU A 60 -18.48 13.82 -6.43
CA GLU A 60 -18.91 12.71 -7.26
C GLU A 60 -18.67 13.06 -8.75
N PRO A 61 -18.04 12.18 -9.54
CA PRO A 61 -17.69 12.50 -10.92
C PRO A 61 -18.93 12.65 -11.80
N GLU A 62 -19.08 13.82 -12.42
CA GLU A 62 -20.23 14.24 -13.24
C GLU A 62 -20.44 13.40 -14.52
N ASN A 63 -19.42 12.66 -14.95
CA ASN A 63 -19.47 11.81 -16.15
C ASN A 63 -19.30 10.34 -15.81
N GLN A 64 -20.33 9.72 -15.23
CA GLN A 64 -20.55 8.31 -15.46
C GLN A 64 -21.04 8.16 -16.91
N SER A 65 -20.12 8.08 -17.87
CA SER A 65 -20.46 7.53 -19.17
C SER A 65 -20.92 6.09 -18.93
N ARG A 66 -22.23 5.90 -18.75
CA ARG A 66 -22.92 4.62 -18.82
C ARG A 66 -22.80 4.12 -20.25
N THR A 67 -21.61 3.76 -20.68
CA THR A 67 -21.48 2.72 -21.70
C THR A 67 -21.82 1.42 -20.98
N PRO A 68 -22.90 0.73 -21.35
CA PRO A 68 -23.12 -0.64 -20.91
C PRO A 68 -22.11 -1.53 -21.65
N ASN A 69 -20.81 -1.34 -21.38
CA ASN A 69 -19.82 -2.33 -21.69
C ASN A 69 -19.97 -3.39 -20.60
N THR A 70 -20.97 -4.25 -20.73
CA THR A 70 -20.94 -5.54 -20.04
C THR A 70 -19.57 -6.13 -20.36
N PRO A 71 -18.69 -6.33 -19.35
CA PRO A 71 -17.34 -6.79 -19.61
C PRO A 71 -17.46 -8.18 -20.22
N THR A 72 -17.26 -8.28 -21.53
CA THR A 72 -17.23 -9.56 -22.22
C THR A 72 -15.91 -10.24 -21.93
N LEU A 73 -15.93 -11.58 -21.85
CA LEU A 73 -14.73 -12.39 -21.73
C LEU A 73 -13.69 -12.07 -22.82
N GLU A 74 -14.16 -11.66 -24.00
CA GLU A 74 -13.31 -11.20 -25.10
C GLU A 74 -12.61 -9.88 -24.81
N MET A 75 -13.29 -8.91 -24.17
CA MET A 75 -12.68 -7.65 -23.74
C MET A 75 -11.56 -7.90 -22.72
N ILE A 76 -11.81 -8.74 -21.72
CA ILE A 76 -10.80 -9.10 -20.72
C ILE A 76 -9.60 -9.79 -21.37
N LYS A 77 -9.85 -10.78 -22.24
CA LYS A 77 -8.78 -11.46 -22.99
C LYS A 77 -8.00 -10.48 -23.88
N SER A 78 -8.68 -9.55 -24.54
CA SER A 78 -8.02 -8.56 -25.39
C SER A 78 -7.07 -7.69 -24.58
N VAL A 79 -7.48 -7.21 -23.40
CA VAL A 79 -6.66 -6.40 -22.48
C VAL A 79 -5.47 -7.20 -21.96
N LEU A 80 -5.66 -8.48 -21.63
CA LEU A 80 -4.59 -9.35 -21.10
C LEU A 80 -3.49 -9.69 -22.13
N VAL A 81 -3.84 -9.67 -23.42
CA VAL A 81 -2.91 -9.97 -24.52
C VAL A 81 -2.08 -8.74 -24.92
N LEU A 82 -2.47 -7.53 -24.50
CA LEU A 82 -1.71 -6.32 -24.83
C LEU A 82 -0.30 -6.38 -24.18
N PRO A 83 0.77 -6.34 -25.00
CA PRO A 83 2.13 -6.49 -24.49
C PRO A 83 2.55 -5.35 -23.56
N SER A 84 2.01 -4.14 -23.76
CA SER A 84 2.29 -2.98 -22.89
C SER A 84 1.69 -3.10 -21.49
N ILE A 85 0.49 -3.69 -21.37
CA ILE A 85 -0.17 -3.90 -20.07
C ILE A 85 0.54 -5.05 -19.34
N ARG A 86 0.87 -6.12 -20.06
CA ARG A 86 1.56 -7.27 -19.50
C ARG A 86 2.95 -6.93 -18.94
N THR A 87 3.73 -6.04 -19.57
CA THR A 87 5.03 -5.61 -19.03
C THR A 87 4.87 -4.78 -17.75
N ILE A 88 3.85 -3.94 -17.68
CA ILE A 88 3.54 -3.14 -16.48
C ILE A 88 3.07 -4.06 -15.35
N ASP A 89 2.15 -4.99 -15.62
CA ASP A 89 1.64 -5.94 -14.64
C ASP A 89 2.75 -6.88 -14.12
N PHE A 90 3.60 -7.37 -15.01
CA PHE A 90 4.74 -8.18 -14.62
C PHE A 90 5.76 -7.39 -13.80
N GLY A 91 6.03 -6.14 -14.16
CA GLY A 91 6.88 -5.24 -13.36
C GLY A 91 6.32 -5.01 -11.96
N ALA A 92 5.02 -4.73 -11.86
CA ALA A 92 4.32 -4.57 -10.58
C ALA A 92 4.35 -5.86 -9.75
N PHE A 93 4.18 -7.01 -10.40
CA PHE A 93 4.27 -8.33 -9.76
C PHE A 93 5.66 -8.61 -9.20
N VAL A 94 6.72 -8.43 -10.00
CA VAL A 94 8.11 -8.65 -9.57
C VAL A 94 8.48 -7.69 -8.44
N CYS A 95 8.09 -6.41 -8.55
CA CYS A 95 8.38 -5.42 -7.52
C CYS A 95 7.66 -5.75 -6.21
N SER A 96 6.36 -6.05 -6.26
CA SER A 96 5.56 -6.37 -5.06
C SER A 96 5.99 -7.68 -4.41
N THR A 97 6.29 -8.70 -5.23
CA THR A 97 6.78 -10.00 -4.75
C THR A 97 8.18 -9.88 -4.17
N GLY A 98 9.08 -9.14 -4.82
CA GLY A 98 10.42 -8.88 -4.32
C GLY A 98 10.39 -8.13 -3.00
N LEU A 99 9.58 -7.07 -2.90
CA LEU A 99 9.37 -6.33 -1.66
C LEU A 99 8.84 -7.25 -0.55
N SER A 100 7.80 -8.03 -0.83
CA SER A 100 7.23 -8.99 0.13
C SER A 100 8.27 -10.02 0.58
N ALA A 101 9.04 -10.58 -0.36
CA ALA A 101 10.08 -11.57 -0.07
C ALA A 101 11.16 -11.00 0.86
N VAL A 102 11.61 -9.76 0.61
CA VAL A 102 12.55 -9.06 1.49
C VAL A 102 11.97 -8.88 2.90
N PHE A 103 10.71 -8.46 2.99
CA PHE A 103 10.01 -8.30 4.28
C PHE A 103 9.86 -9.60 5.07
N PHE A 104 9.75 -10.76 4.41
CA PHE A 104 9.69 -12.07 5.08
C PHE A 104 11.08 -12.65 5.37
N MET A 105 12.04 -12.50 4.46
CA MET A 105 13.34 -13.18 4.55
C MET A 105 14.25 -12.55 5.61
N ILE A 106 14.25 -11.21 5.73
CA ILE A 106 15.03 -10.49 6.73
C ILE A 106 14.71 -10.91 8.17
N PRO A 107 13.44 -10.91 8.63
CA PRO A 107 13.13 -11.24 10.03
C PRO A 107 13.42 -12.72 10.34
N ILE A 108 13.24 -13.62 9.37
CA ILE A 108 13.57 -15.04 9.53
C ILE A 108 15.07 -15.22 9.76
N GLN A 109 15.91 -14.61 8.92
CA GLN A 109 17.36 -14.69 9.07
C GLN A 109 17.86 -14.05 10.36
N LEU A 110 17.25 -12.92 10.76
CA LEU A 110 17.63 -12.23 11.98
C LEU A 110 17.23 -13.00 13.24
N ALA A 111 16.07 -13.67 13.22
CA ALA A 111 15.63 -14.56 14.27
C ALA A 111 16.54 -15.78 14.43
N GLU A 112 17.03 -16.35 13.32
CA GLU A 112 18.01 -17.45 13.33
C GLU A 112 19.35 -17.05 13.96
N GLN A 113 19.73 -15.77 13.89
CA GLN A 113 20.94 -15.23 14.53
C GLN A 113 20.74 -14.84 16.01
N GLY A 114 19.57 -15.12 16.60
CA GLY A 114 19.30 -14.91 18.03
C GLY A 114 18.90 -13.48 18.40
N TRP A 115 18.55 -12.63 17.44
CA TRP A 115 18.06 -11.28 17.72
C TRP A 115 16.63 -11.31 18.29
N ILE A 116 16.42 -10.56 19.38
CA ILE A 116 15.14 -10.48 20.10
C ILE A 116 14.15 -9.66 19.27
N SER A 117 12.92 -10.17 19.10
CA SER A 117 11.84 -9.54 18.32
C SER A 117 11.55 -8.06 18.64
N SER A 118 11.95 -7.56 19.81
CA SER A 118 11.72 -6.17 20.22
C SER A 118 12.67 -5.14 19.58
N GLU A 119 13.74 -5.55 18.89
CA GLU A 119 14.67 -4.62 18.22
C GLU A 119 14.51 -4.58 16.69
N LEU A 120 13.69 -5.47 16.11
CA LEU A 120 13.49 -5.53 14.65
C LEU A 120 13.02 -4.19 14.04
N TRP A 121 12.32 -3.36 14.80
CA TRP A 121 11.87 -2.03 14.34
C TRP A 121 13.03 -1.08 13.98
N GLN A 122 14.20 -1.23 14.61
CA GLN A 122 15.37 -0.40 14.32
C GLN A 122 16.02 -0.76 12.98
N ILE A 123 15.79 -1.99 12.50
CA ILE A 123 16.33 -2.51 11.24
C ILE A 123 15.34 -2.30 10.08
N TYR A 124 14.03 -2.33 10.35
CA TYR A 124 13.02 -2.01 9.34
C TYR A 124 12.97 -0.52 8.97
N LEU A 125 13.26 0.39 9.90
CA LEU A 125 13.29 1.83 9.65
C LEU A 125 14.27 2.29 8.54
N PRO A 126 15.54 1.86 8.53
CA PRO A 126 16.50 2.26 7.49
C PRO A 126 16.35 1.50 6.16
N MET A 127 15.58 0.42 6.14
CA MET A 127 15.29 -0.38 4.93
C MET A 127 14.18 0.23 4.05
N LEU A 128 13.47 1.24 4.55
CA LEU A 128 12.34 1.90 3.92
C LEU A 128 12.78 3.19 3.21
#